data_AF-D9PJH4-F1
#
_entry.id   AF-D9PJH4-F1
#
_cell.length_a   1.000
_cell.length_b   1.000
_cell.length_c   1.000
_cell.angle_alpha   90.00
_cell.angle_beta   90.00
_cell.angle_gamma   90.00
#
_symmetry.space_group_name_H-M   'P 1'
#
loop_
_entity.id
_entity.type
_entity.pdbx_description
1 polymer ?
#
loop_
_entity_poly.entity_id
_entity_poly.type
_entity_poly.pdbx_seq_one_letter_code
_entity_poly.pdbx_strand_id
1 'polypeptide(L)' 'MTRRAAERDLTGLQRRLGHSFRDSSLLRRAITHRSHAADHNERLEFIGDSLLNCVVAILLFERLPGSRKATCRACAPAS' A
#
# COMPACT_ATOMS: atom_id res chain seq x y z
N MET A 1 -35.68 0.58 1.51
CA MET A 1 -35.05 1.81 0.98
C MET A 1 -33.99 2.26 1.99
N THR A 2 -32.70 1.93 1.85
CA THR A 2 -31.64 2.93 1.59
C THR A 2 -30.42 2.29 0.91
N ARG A 3 -30.46 2.20 -0.42
CA ARG A 3 -29.30 1.96 -1.29
C ARG A 3 -28.47 3.26 -1.36
N ARG A 4 -27.65 3.56 -0.33
CA ARG A 4 -26.88 4.83 -0.23
C ARG A 4 -25.39 4.71 0.05
N ALA A 5 -24.81 3.51 -0.03
CA ALA A 5 -23.36 3.34 -0.18
C ALA A 5 -22.94 3.17 -1.66
N ALA A 6 -23.83 3.52 -2.60
CA ALA A 6 -23.55 3.54 -4.02
C ALA A 6 -22.62 4.71 -4.34
N GLU A 7 -21.41 4.36 -4.77
CA GLU A 7 -20.47 5.22 -5.51
C GLU A 7 -19.93 6.42 -4.73
N ARG A 8 -19.10 6.15 -3.72
CA ARG A 8 -18.04 7.12 -3.38
C ARG A 8 -17.20 7.33 -4.64
N ASP A 9 -17.29 8.52 -5.23
CA ASP A 9 -16.39 8.93 -6.31
C ASP A 9 -14.96 9.03 -5.75
N LEU A 10 -14.12 8.07 -6.14
CA LEU A 10 -12.72 8.01 -5.71
C LEU A 10 -11.77 8.65 -6.73
N THR A 11 -12.30 9.33 -7.76
CA THR A 11 -11.50 10.00 -8.79
C THR A 11 -10.55 11.03 -8.19
N GLY A 12 -10.98 11.76 -7.16
CA GLY A 12 -10.12 12.68 -6.42
C GLY A 12 -8.93 11.99 -5.73
N LEU A 13 -9.15 10.81 -5.15
CA LEU A 13 -8.10 10.02 -4.51
C LEU A 13 -7.13 9.44 -5.55
N GLN A 14 -7.63 8.90 -6.66
CA GLN A 14 -6.79 8.39 -7.75
C GLN A 14 -5.87 9.45 -8.32
N ARG A 15 -6.38 10.69 -8.52
CA ARG A 15 -5.56 11.82 -8.96
C ARG A 15 -4.44 12.14 -7.95
N ARG A 16 -4.75 12.15 -6.66
CA ARG A 16 -3.75 12.40 -5.60
C ARG A 16 -2.70 11.31 -5.49
N LEU A 17 -3.08 10.05 -5.75
CA LEU A 17 -2.17 8.91 -5.80
C LEU A 17 -1.33 8.88 -7.09
N GLY A 18 -1.70 9.65 -8.12
CA GLY A 18 -1.08 9.57 -9.44
C GLY A 18 -1.32 8.23 -10.14
N HIS A 19 -2.31 7.45 -9.68
CA HIS A 19 -2.59 6.11 -10.19
C HIS A 19 -4.07 5.93 -10.48
N SER A 20 -4.40 5.58 -11.73
CA SER A 20 -5.75 5.22 -12.13
C SER A 20 -5.92 3.70 -12.04
N PHE A 21 -6.82 3.26 -11.17
CA PHE A 21 -7.16 1.85 -11.08
C PHE A 21 -7.98 1.46 -12.31
N ARG A 22 -7.60 0.36 -12.98
CA ARG A 22 -8.38 -0.21 -14.08
C ARG A 22 -9.74 -0.73 -13.60
N ASP A 23 -9.77 -1.22 -12.37
CA ASP A 23 -10.97 -1.67 -11.67
C ASP A 23 -11.15 -0.85 -10.39
N SER A 24 -12.17 0.00 -10.38
CA SER A 24 -12.49 0.87 -9.23
C SER A 24 -12.95 0.10 -8.00
N SER A 25 -13.39 -1.15 -8.16
CA SER A 25 -13.77 -2.03 -7.04
C SER A 25 -12.57 -2.38 -6.17
N LEU A 26 -11.38 -2.51 -6.75
CA LEU A 26 -10.13 -2.77 -6.03
C LEU A 26 -9.78 -1.61 -5.10
N LEU A 27 -9.88 -0.37 -5.59
CA LEU A 27 -9.65 0.81 -4.77
C LEU A 27 -10.68 0.91 -3.64
N ARG A 28 -11.95 0.63 -3.95
CA ARG A 28 -13.02 0.61 -2.93
C ARG A 28 -12.73 -0.41 -1.83
N ARG A 29 -12.30 -1.61 -2.22
CA ARG A 29 -11.94 -2.67 -1.28
C ARG A 29 -10.71 -2.29 -0.45
N ALA A 30 -9.69 -1.69 -1.06
CA ALA A 30 -8.46 -1.26 -0.38
C ALA A 30 -8.72 -0.22 0.74
N ILE A 31 -9.69 0.68 0.55
CA ILE A 31 -10.07 1.68 1.56
C ILE A 31 -11.14 1.19 2.55
N THR A 32 -11.64 -0.04 2.39
CA THR A 32 -12.68 -0.60 3.25
C THR A 32 -12.04 -1.42 4.37
N HIS A 33 -12.17 -0.90 5.59
CA HIS A 33 -11.70 -1.58 6.80
C HIS A 33 -12.59 -2.78 7.13
N ARG A 34 -12.01 -3.82 7.75
CA ARG A 34 -12.70 -5.07 8.16
C ARG A 34 -13.96 -4.87 9.01
N SER A 35 -14.03 -3.78 9.77
CA SER A 35 -15.20 -3.47 10.60
C SER A 35 -16.41 -2.98 9.81
N HIS A 36 -16.24 -2.63 8.53
CA HIS A 36 -17.28 -2.00 7.72
C HIS A 36 -17.88 -2.90 6.64
N ALA A 37 -17.18 -3.94 6.18
CA ALA A 37 -17.70 -4.86 5.17
C ALA A 37 -17.02 -6.23 5.26
N ALA A 38 -17.73 -7.26 4.77
CA ALA A 38 -17.17 -8.60 4.58
C ALA A 38 -16.10 -8.65 3.48
N ASP A 39 -16.21 -7.79 2.45
CA ASP A 39 -15.17 -7.60 1.44
C ASP A 39 -14.30 -6.40 1.83
N HIS A 40 -13.20 -6.68 2.54
CA HIS A 40 -12.30 -5.69 3.13
C HIS A 40 -10.85 -5.85 2.64
N ASN A 41 -9.99 -4.94 3.11
CA ASN A 41 -8.62 -4.78 2.65
C ASN A 41 -7.58 -5.76 3.22
N GLU A 42 -7.84 -6.49 4.32
CA GLU A 42 -6.83 -7.38 4.96
C GLU A 42 -6.05 -8.29 3.98
N ARG A 43 -6.72 -8.88 2.97
CA ARG A 43 -6.01 -9.70 1.96
C ARG A 43 -5.08 -8.88 1.07
N LEU A 44 -5.49 -7.67 0.71
CA LEU A 44 -4.68 -6.73 -0.07
C LEU A 44 -3.51 -6.19 0.78
N GLU A 45 -3.75 -5.95 2.06
CA GLU A 45 -2.73 -5.53 3.02
C GLU A 45 -1.65 -6.60 3.18
N PHE A 46 -2.04 -7.85 3.40
CA PHE A 46 -1.10 -8.97 3.53
C PHE A 46 -0.19 -9.13 2.30
N ILE A 47 -0.76 -9.03 1.09
CA ILE A 47 0.00 -9.09 -0.17
C ILE A 47 0.88 -7.85 -0.31
N GLY A 48 0.35 -6.67 -0.01
CA GLY A 48 1.05 -5.40 -0.09
C GLY A 48 2.28 -5.34 0.83
N ASP A 49 2.16 -5.84 2.05
CA ASP A 49 3.25 -5.90 3.02
C ASP A 49 4.39 -6.80 2.54
N SER A 50 4.05 -8.00 2.03
CA SER A 50 5.02 -8.93 1.47
C SER A 50 5.78 -8.35 0.26
N LEU A 51 5.05 -7.69 -0.64
CA LEU A 51 5.64 -7.04 -1.82
C LEU A 51 6.52 -5.85 -1.43
N LEU A 52 6.05 -4.99 -0.52
CA LEU A 52 6.80 -3.84 -0.04
C LEU A 52 8.10 -4.30 0.63
N ASN A 53 8.03 -5.31 1.48
CA ASN A 53 9.20 -5.88 2.15
C ASN A 53 10.22 -6.44 1.13
N CYS A 54 9.74 -7.13 0.09
CA CYS A 54 10.60 -7.63 -0.98
C CYS A 54 11.30 -6.50 -1.75
N VAL A 55 10.55 -5.49 -2.20
CA VAL A 55 11.11 -4.34 -2.94
C VAL A 55 12.11 -3.57 -2.07
N VAL A 56 11.78 -3.34 -0.79
CA VAL A 56 12.70 -2.68 0.15
C VAL A 56 13.97 -3.51 0.34
N ALA A 57 13.86 -4.84 0.49
CA ALA A 57 15.02 -5.71 0.62
C ALA A 57 15.93 -5.66 -0.63
N ILE A 58 15.35 -5.65 -1.83
CA ILE A 58 16.09 -5.49 -3.09
C ILE A 58 16.80 -4.14 -3.13
N LEU A 59 16.08 -3.04 -2.85
CA LEU A 59 16.65 -1.69 -2.84
C LEU A 59 17.80 -1.55 -1.83
N LEU A 60 17.67 -2.17 -0.66
CA LEU A 60 18.73 -2.20 0.34
C LEU A 60 19.93 -3.01 -0.14
N PHE A 61 19.71 -4.17 -0.76
CA PHE A 61 20.77 -5.01 -1.31
C PHE A 61 21.56 -4.29 -2.41
N GLU A 62 20.86 -3.64 -3.35
CA GLU A 62 21.49 -2.89 -4.44
C GLU A 62 22.27 -1.66 -3.96
N ARG A 63 21.75 -0.95 -2.96
CA ARG A 63 22.35 0.31 -2.48
C ARG A 63 23.40 0.12 -1.39
N LEU A 64 23.46 -1.05 -0.74
CA LEU A 64 24.40 -1.35 0.34
C LEU A 64 25.20 -2.65 0.08
N PRO A 65 26.01 -2.71 -0.99
CA PRO A 65 26.74 -3.94 -1.38
C PRO A 65 27.80 -4.44 -0.39
N GLY A 66 28.02 -3.75 0.75
CA GLY A 66 29.01 -4.10 1.77
C GLY A 66 28.46 -4.43 3.16
N SER A 67 27.15 -4.30 3.39
CA SER A 67 26.56 -4.47 4.72
C SER A 67 26.13 -5.92 4.96
N ARG A 68 27.07 -6.77 5.41
CA ARG A 68 26.81 -8.17 5.83
C ARG A 68 25.81 -8.33 6.99
N LYS A 69 25.30 -7.23 7.56
CA LYS A 69 24.23 -7.21 8.56
C LYS A 69 23.20 -6.19 8.09
N ALA A 70 21.95 -6.60 7.95
CA ALA A 70 20.80 -5.73 7.66
C ALA A 70 20.46 -4.80 8.84
N THR A 71 21.45 -4.18 9.48
CA THR A 71 21.22 -3.11 10.44
C THR A 71 21.11 -1.82 9.63
N CYS A 72 19.87 -1.42 9.35
CA CYS A 72 19.58 -0.13 8.75
C CYS A 72 20.06 0.98 9.72
N ARG A 73 21.30 1.44 9.53
CA ARG A 73 21.92 2.53 10.32
C ARG A 73 21.72 3.89 9.64
N ALA A 74 20.73 4.00 8.75
CA ALA A 74 20.40 5.22 8.02
C ALA A 74 19.62 6.25 8.87
N CYS A 75 19.34 5.95 10.14
CA CYS A 75 19.13 6.99 11.16
C CYS A 75 20.48 7.36 11.80
N ALA A 76 21.39 7.93 11.02
CA ALA A 76 22.46 8.76 11.55
C ALA A 76 22.35 10.11 10.81
N PRO A 77 22.04 11.22 11.50
CA PRO A 77 21.88 12.50 10.84
C PRO A 77 23.19 12.89 10.18
N ALA A 78 23.10 13.30 8.91
CA ALA A 78 24.21 13.88 8.16
C ALA A 78 24.73 15.12 8.89
N SER A 79 26.02 15.10 9.20
CA SER A 79 26.86 16.29 9.39
C SER A 79 27.27 16.84 8.04
#